data_AF-A0A350MLW8-F1
#
_entry.id   AF-A0A350MLW8-F1
#
_cell.length_a   1.000
_cell.length_b   1.000
_cell.length_c   1.000
_cell.angle_alpha   90.00
_cell.angle_beta   90.00
_cell.angle_gamma   90.00
#
_symmetry.space_group_name_H-M   'P 1'
#
loop_
_entity.id
_entity.type
_entity.pdbx_description
1 polymer ?
#
loop_
_entity_poly.entity_id
_entity_poly.type
_entity_poly.pdbx_seq_one_letter_code
_entity_poly.pdbx_strand_id
1 'polypeptide(L)'
;MPDFSGDAEMNLMKSTTWVNIALLLVFSGSRTLAQQEPQFTHNVFTRMAINPAFAGSSGDISVTGLMRHQWVGFKDMDGEKVAPQTYLLTADMPVRLVHGGLGISITSDRLGFENNTGIRLNYAYRTSAWDGELAVGPVIGFLNKSIDFSKFKPTQSG
;
A
#
# COMPACT_ATOMS: atom_id res chain seq x y z
N MET A 1 -14.99 47.26 -34.04
CA MET A 1 -15.54 46.59 -32.85
C MET A 1 -14.35 46.04 -32.07
N PRO A 2 -14.17 46.34 -30.77
CA PRO A 2 -13.07 45.79 -29.99
C PRO A 2 -13.31 44.29 -29.76
N ASP A 3 -12.25 43.48 -29.86
CA ASP A 3 -12.29 42.02 -29.76
C ASP A 3 -12.18 41.54 -28.32
N PHE A 4 -13.31 41.54 -27.59
CA PHE A 4 -13.42 41.08 -26.20
C PHE A 4 -13.03 39.59 -25.94
N SER A 5 -12.47 38.86 -26.92
CA SER A 5 -12.12 37.44 -26.79
C SER A 5 -10.78 37.19 -26.08
N GLY A 6 -9.77 38.04 -26.30
CA GLY A 6 -8.44 37.86 -25.69
C GLY A 6 -8.44 38.09 -24.17
N ASP A 7 -9.31 38.97 -23.70
CA ASP A 7 -9.42 39.33 -22.29
C ASP A 7 -10.00 38.18 -21.45
N ALA A 8 -10.95 37.44 -22.02
CA ALA A 8 -11.60 36.30 -21.37
C ALA A 8 -10.62 35.11 -21.23
N GLU A 9 -9.88 34.78 -22.29
CA GLU A 9 -8.89 33.70 -22.27
C GLU A 9 -7.73 33.98 -21.32
N MET A 10 -7.26 35.23 -21.26
CA MET A 10 -6.22 35.65 -20.33
C MET A 10 -6.67 35.53 -18.86
N ASN A 11 -7.93 35.82 -18.56
CA ASN A 11 -8.48 35.65 -17.20
C ASN A 11 -8.70 34.17 -16.83
N LEU A 12 -9.12 33.34 -17.79
CA LEU A 12 -9.21 31.88 -17.64
C LEU A 12 -7.83 31.23 -17.38
N MET A 13 -6.79 31.67 -18.10
CA MET A 13 -5.43 31.16 -17.94
C MET A 13 -4.84 31.53 -16.57
N LYS A 14 -5.06 32.76 -16.10
CA LYS A 14 -4.67 33.20 -14.75
C LYS A 14 -5.41 32.41 -13.67
N SER A 15 -6.73 32.24 -13.80
CA SER A 15 -7.56 31.47 -12.87
C SER A 15 -7.10 30.01 -12.75
N THR A 16 -6.83 29.36 -13.89
CA THR A 16 -6.31 27.99 -13.93
C THR A 16 -4.93 27.91 -13.28
N THR A 17 -4.07 28.91 -13.50
CA THR A 17 -2.73 28.98 -12.86
C THR A 17 -2.85 29.08 -11.34
N TRP A 18 -3.76 29.92 -10.82
CA TRP A 18 -4.02 30.03 -9.38
C TRP A 18 -4.58 28.76 -8.77
N VAL A 19 -5.48 28.06 -9.47
CA VAL A 19 -6.00 26.75 -9.03
C VAL A 19 -4.88 25.72 -8.93
N ASN A 20 -3.98 25.66 -9.92
CA ASN A 20 -2.83 24.75 -9.89
C ASN A 20 -1.85 25.09 -8.76
N ILE A 21 -1.57 26.38 -8.53
CA ILE A 21 -0.71 26.82 -7.41
C ILE A 21 -1.35 26.48 -6.06
N ALA A 22 -2.66 26.70 -5.91
CA ALA A 22 -3.39 26.34 -4.70
C ALA A 22 -3.37 24.83 -4.47
N LEU A 23 -3.55 24.02 -5.52
CA LEU A 23 -3.48 22.56 -5.45
C LEU A 23 -2.09 22.10 -4.97
N LEU A 24 -1.02 22.67 -5.53
CA LEU A 24 0.37 22.37 -5.15
C LEU A 24 0.67 22.74 -3.68
N LEU A 25 0.18 23.88 -3.21
CA LEU A 25 0.39 24.34 -1.82
C LEU A 25 -0.36 23.50 -0.78
N VAL A 26 -1.50 22.90 -1.15
CA VAL A 26 -2.22 21.97 -0.25
C VAL A 26 -1.39 20.69 0.00
N PHE A 27 -0.58 20.26 -0.96
CA PHE A 27 0.26 19.06 -0.82
C PHE A 27 1.61 19.32 -0.13
N SER A 28 2.09 20.57 -0.03
CA SER A 28 3.44 20.88 0.46
C SER A 28 3.64 20.87 1.98
N GLY A 29 2.56 20.78 2.76
CA GLY A 29 2.60 20.98 4.23
C GLY A 29 2.43 19.72 5.10
N SER A 30 2.39 18.53 4.52
CA SER A 30 2.09 17.32 5.29
C SER A 30 3.33 16.82 6.06
N ARG A 31 3.20 16.70 7.39
CA ARG A 31 4.20 16.00 8.22
C ARG A 31 4.24 14.54 7.78
N THR A 32 5.35 14.10 7.21
CA THR A 32 5.52 12.71 6.80
C THR A 32 5.74 11.85 8.04
N LEU A 33 4.77 10.99 8.35
CA LEU A 33 4.95 9.90 9.28
C LEU A 33 5.58 8.75 8.50
N ALA A 34 6.86 8.45 8.76
CA ALA A 34 7.52 7.29 8.18
C ALA A 34 6.89 6.02 8.78
N GLN A 35 6.07 5.34 8.00
CA GLN A 35 5.49 4.04 8.35
C GLN A 35 6.42 2.94 7.83
N GLN A 36 6.79 2.00 8.70
CA GLN A 36 7.52 0.81 8.27
C GLN A 36 6.52 -0.20 7.70
N GLU A 37 6.54 -0.39 6.39
CA GLU A 37 5.85 -1.48 5.72
C GLU A 37 6.84 -2.64 5.51
N PRO A 38 6.42 -3.90 5.68
CA PRO A 38 7.29 -5.03 5.43
C PRO A 38 7.76 -5.08 3.97
N GLN A 39 9.08 -5.14 3.76
CA GLN A 39 9.67 -5.16 2.42
C GLN A 39 10.21 -6.57 2.08
N PHE A 40 9.82 -7.08 0.91
CA PHE A 40 10.20 -8.41 0.43
C PHE A 40 11.08 -8.32 -0.82
N THR A 41 12.17 -9.09 -0.87
CA THR A 41 13.01 -9.24 -2.07
C THR A 41 12.28 -9.97 -3.20
N HIS A 42 11.28 -10.80 -2.88
CA HIS A 42 10.45 -11.54 -3.84
C HIS A 42 9.21 -10.76 -4.31
N ASN A 43 9.32 -9.44 -4.40
CA ASN A 43 8.24 -8.52 -4.82
C ASN A 43 7.58 -8.93 -6.14
N VAL A 44 8.38 -9.46 -7.08
CA VAL A 44 7.91 -9.90 -8.41
C VAL A 44 6.80 -10.95 -8.32
N PHE A 45 6.79 -11.77 -7.28
CA PHE A 45 5.78 -12.81 -7.05
C PHE A 45 4.62 -12.33 -6.17
N THR A 46 4.73 -11.16 -5.53
CA THR A 46 3.73 -10.60 -4.61
C THR A 46 3.14 -9.30 -5.14
N ARG A 47 2.99 -9.18 -6.47
CA ARG A 47 2.48 -7.97 -7.13
C ARG A 47 1.09 -7.57 -6.62
N MET A 48 0.25 -8.56 -6.30
CA MET A 48 -1.08 -8.30 -5.76
C MET A 48 -1.05 -7.58 -4.40
N ALA A 49 -0.09 -7.90 -3.52
CA ALA A 49 0.01 -7.26 -2.20
C ALA A 49 0.32 -5.76 -2.26
N ILE A 50 0.86 -5.30 -3.39
CA ILE A 50 1.38 -3.95 -3.59
C ILE A 50 0.52 -3.15 -4.56
N ASN A 51 0.00 -3.81 -5.60
CA ASN A 51 -0.80 -3.19 -6.63
C ASN A 51 -2.21 -3.80 -6.69
N PRO A 52 -3.25 -3.10 -6.19
CA PRO A 52 -4.62 -3.60 -6.26
C PRO A 52 -5.13 -3.82 -7.69
N ALA A 53 -4.64 -3.06 -8.68
CA ALA A 53 -5.01 -3.22 -10.09
C ALA A 53 -4.48 -4.54 -10.71
N PHE A 54 -3.58 -5.23 -10.02
CA PHE A 54 -3.09 -6.55 -10.43
C PHE A 54 -4.12 -7.66 -10.19
N ALA A 55 -5.12 -7.47 -9.33
CA ALA A 55 -6.09 -8.51 -8.99
C ALA A 55 -6.76 -9.10 -10.26
N GLY A 56 -6.66 -10.42 -10.43
CA GLY A 56 -7.20 -11.15 -11.56
C GLY A 56 -6.48 -10.93 -12.90
N SER A 57 -5.30 -10.30 -12.93
CA SER A 57 -4.57 -10.06 -14.20
C SER A 57 -4.01 -11.34 -14.83
N SER A 58 -3.82 -12.40 -14.03
CA SER A 58 -3.38 -13.71 -14.50
C SER A 58 -4.43 -14.44 -15.33
N GLY A 59 -5.69 -14.04 -15.27
CA GLY A 59 -6.80 -14.74 -15.94
C GLY A 59 -7.26 -16.03 -15.22
N ASP A 60 -6.57 -16.43 -14.15
CA ASP A 60 -6.85 -17.60 -13.32
C ASP A 60 -6.94 -17.22 -11.83
N ILE A 61 -7.51 -18.11 -11.01
CA ILE A 61 -7.45 -17.99 -9.56
C ILE A 61 -6.01 -18.27 -9.10
N SER A 62 -5.39 -17.29 -8.45
CA SER A 62 -4.01 -17.37 -7.96
C SER A 62 -3.97 -17.29 -6.43
N VAL A 63 -3.13 -18.11 -5.82
CA VAL A 63 -2.84 -18.05 -4.38
C VAL A 63 -1.32 -18.11 -4.20
N THR A 64 -0.76 -17.15 -3.46
CA THR A 64 0.67 -17.06 -3.19
C THR A 64 0.90 -16.88 -1.70
N GLY A 65 1.80 -17.70 -1.14
CA GLY A 65 2.24 -17.59 0.25
C GLY A 65 3.73 -17.28 0.31
N LEU A 66 4.11 -16.37 1.19
CA LEU A 66 5.50 -16.00 1.42
C LEU A 66 5.76 -15.88 2.93
N MET A 67 6.89 -16.45 3.35
CA MET A 67 7.35 -16.43 4.74
C MET A 67 8.79 -15.95 4.78
N ARG A 68 9.09 -15.06 5.71
CA ARG A 68 10.42 -14.49 5.91
C ARG A 68 10.78 -14.59 7.37
N HIS A 69 11.84 -15.32 7.66
CA HIS A 69 12.49 -15.33 8.96
C HIS A 69 13.83 -14.65 8.85
N GLN A 70 14.09 -13.68 9.73
CA GLN A 70 15.40 -13.04 9.82
C GLN A 70 16.06 -13.34 11.14
N TRP A 71 17.40 -13.34 11.14
CA TRP A 71 18.19 -13.49 12.37
C TRP A 71 17.74 -14.72 13.17
N VAL A 72 17.53 -15.84 12.48
CA VAL A 72 16.98 -17.05 13.09
C VAL A 72 17.87 -17.48 14.25
N GLY A 73 17.27 -17.65 15.43
CA GLY A 73 18.01 -17.98 16.66
C GLY A 73 18.49 -16.76 17.46
N PHE A 74 18.31 -15.54 16.96
CA PHE A 74 18.58 -14.32 17.71
C PHE A 74 17.60 -14.18 18.88
N LYS A 75 18.17 -14.09 20.07
CA LYS A 75 17.47 -13.94 21.35
C LYS A 75 17.99 -12.69 22.05
N ASP A 76 17.14 -12.07 22.86
CA ASP A 76 17.59 -11.00 23.75
C ASP A 76 18.40 -11.57 24.94
N MET A 77 18.83 -10.68 25.85
CA MET A 77 19.64 -11.07 27.02
C MET A 77 18.87 -11.92 28.05
N ASP A 78 17.55 -11.95 27.99
CA ASP A 78 16.67 -12.77 28.83
C ASP A 78 16.28 -14.09 28.13
N GLY A 79 16.74 -14.31 26.90
CA GLY A 79 16.48 -15.52 26.11
C GLY A 79 15.20 -15.47 25.27
N GLU A 80 14.51 -14.32 25.23
CA GLU A 80 13.28 -14.14 24.45
C GLU A 80 13.58 -14.09 22.95
N LYS A 81 12.73 -14.73 22.15
CA LYS A 81 12.87 -14.73 20.68
C LYS A 81 12.41 -13.38 20.12
N VAL A 82 13.37 -12.50 19.84
CA VAL A 82 13.14 -11.18 19.23
C VAL A 82 13.43 -11.15 17.72
N ALA A 83 13.77 -12.30 17.14
CA ALA A 83 14.01 -12.48 15.71
C ALA A 83 12.78 -12.08 14.86
N PRO A 84 12.93 -11.18 13.86
CA PRO A 84 11.83 -10.76 13.00
C PRO A 84 11.24 -11.91 12.16
N GLN A 85 9.91 -11.96 12.08
CA GLN A 85 9.17 -12.95 11.30
C GLN A 85 8.01 -12.28 10.57
N THR A 86 7.96 -12.46 9.26
CA THR A 86 6.90 -11.88 8.41
C THR A 86 6.25 -12.98 7.58
N TYR A 87 4.92 -12.99 7.56
CA TYR A 87 4.09 -13.85 6.74
C TYR A 87 3.21 -13.00 5.83
N LEU A 88 3.08 -13.42 4.58
CA LEU A 88 2.22 -12.82 3.58
C LEU A 88 1.45 -13.94 2.87
N LEU A 89 0.14 -13.80 2.82
CA LEU A 89 -0.74 -14.65 2.03
C LEU A 89 -1.59 -13.77 1.13
N THR A 90 -1.59 -14.07 -0.16
CA THR A 90 -2.35 -13.34 -1.17
C THR A 90 -3.16 -14.30 -2.01
N ALA A 91 -4.43 -13.97 -2.27
CA ALA A 91 -5.28 -14.70 -3.20
C ALA A 91 -6.05 -13.74 -4.09
N ASP A 92 -6.13 -14.01 -5.38
CA ASP A 92 -6.87 -13.18 -6.33
C ASP A 92 -7.50 -13.99 -7.45
N MET A 93 -8.54 -13.41 -8.08
CA MET A 93 -9.28 -14.04 -9.15
C MET A 93 -9.88 -13.01 -10.11
N PRO A 94 -9.97 -13.32 -11.42
CA PRO A 94 -10.75 -12.52 -12.35
C PRO A 94 -12.24 -12.75 -12.14
N VAL A 95 -13.02 -11.66 -12.17
CA VAL A 95 -14.47 -11.70 -12.02
C VAL A 95 -15.10 -10.87 -13.13
N ARG A 96 -15.64 -11.57 -14.14
CA ARG A 96 -16.24 -10.94 -15.33
C ARG A 96 -17.45 -10.04 -14.98
N LEU A 97 -18.23 -10.41 -13.96
CA LEU A 97 -19.42 -9.66 -13.54
C LEU A 97 -19.11 -8.22 -13.11
N VAL A 98 -17.91 -7.99 -12.57
CA VAL A 98 -17.44 -6.67 -12.13
C VAL A 98 -16.46 -6.04 -13.13
N HIS A 99 -16.36 -6.57 -14.36
CA HIS A 99 -15.45 -6.07 -15.39
C HIS A 99 -14.00 -5.95 -14.89
N GLY A 100 -13.53 -6.99 -14.18
CA GLY A 100 -12.35 -6.81 -13.34
C GLY A 100 -11.88 -8.05 -12.60
N GLY A 101 -11.28 -7.84 -11.44
CA GLY A 101 -10.80 -8.88 -10.53
C GLY A 101 -10.89 -8.47 -9.06
N LEU A 102 -10.93 -9.46 -8.18
CA LEU A 102 -10.94 -9.29 -6.73
C LEU A 102 -9.72 -9.98 -6.13
N GLY A 103 -9.17 -9.39 -5.07
CA GLY A 103 -8.03 -9.94 -4.36
C GLY A 103 -8.10 -9.68 -2.86
N ILE A 104 -7.48 -10.55 -2.08
CA ILE A 104 -7.31 -10.42 -0.64
C ILE A 104 -5.86 -10.69 -0.26
N SER A 105 -5.29 -9.84 0.59
CA SER A 105 -3.95 -10.03 1.15
C SER A 105 -4.00 -9.99 2.67
N ILE A 106 -3.41 -10.99 3.32
CA ILE A 106 -3.22 -11.04 4.76
C ILE A 106 -1.72 -10.98 5.02
N THR A 107 -1.31 -10.01 5.83
CA THR A 107 0.08 -9.84 6.24
C THR A 107 0.15 -9.92 7.75
N SER A 108 1.10 -10.68 8.28
CA SER A 108 1.41 -10.71 9.70
C SER A 108 2.90 -10.51 9.87
N ASP A 109 3.27 -9.40 10.48
CA ASP A 109 4.66 -9.03 10.73
C ASP A 109 4.91 -8.94 12.23
N ARG A 110 5.93 -9.67 12.69
CA ARG A 110 6.40 -9.65 14.08
C ARG A 110 7.82 -9.13 14.09
N LEU A 111 8.00 -7.97 14.73
CA LEU A 111 9.29 -7.31 14.89
C LEU A 111 9.60 -7.23 16.39
N GLY A 112 10.27 -8.25 16.93
CA GLY A 112 10.53 -8.32 18.38
C GLY A 112 9.24 -8.38 19.19
N PHE A 113 8.97 -7.33 19.98
CA PHE A 113 7.76 -7.16 20.81
C PHE A 113 6.62 -6.41 20.12
N GLU A 114 6.81 -6.02 18.86
CA GLU A 114 5.77 -5.42 18.02
C GLU A 114 5.15 -6.50 17.13
N ASN A 115 3.82 -6.53 17.06
CA ASN A 115 3.06 -7.38 16.16
C ASN A 115 2.09 -6.52 15.35
N ASN A 116 2.22 -6.61 14.03
CA ASN A 116 1.42 -5.88 13.06
C ASN A 116 0.70 -6.88 12.14
N THR A 117 -0.63 -6.92 12.23
CA THR A 117 -1.45 -7.77 11.36
C THR A 117 -2.31 -6.90 10.46
N GLY A 118 -2.15 -7.07 9.15
CA GLY A 118 -2.90 -6.36 8.13
C GLY A 118 -3.77 -7.30 7.32
N ILE A 119 -4.98 -6.86 6.98
CA ILE A 119 -5.85 -7.51 6.00
C ILE A 119 -6.23 -6.45 4.97
N ARG A 120 -6.02 -6.72 3.68
CA ARG A 120 -6.44 -5.82 2.60
C ARG A 120 -7.34 -6.56 1.62
N LEU A 121 -8.39 -5.88 1.20
CA LEU A 121 -9.28 -6.26 0.12
C LEU A 121 -9.02 -5.34 -1.07
N ASN A 122 -8.77 -5.94 -2.22
CA ASN A 122 -8.37 -5.27 -3.44
C ASN A 122 -9.43 -5.55 -4.50
N TYR A 123 -9.77 -4.52 -5.26
CA TYR A 123 -10.60 -4.64 -6.45
C TYR A 123 -9.86 -4.01 -7.61
N ALA A 124 -9.90 -4.63 -8.79
CA ALA A 124 -9.36 -4.09 -10.03
C ALA A 124 -10.48 -3.98 -11.05
N TYR A 125 -10.72 -2.79 -11.57
CA TYR A 125 -11.55 -2.55 -12.75
C TYR A 125 -10.66 -2.49 -13.99
N ARG A 126 -11.04 -3.21 -15.05
CA ARG A 126 -10.30 -3.31 -16.30
C ARG A 126 -11.15 -2.75 -17.44
N THR A 127 -10.55 -1.86 -18.23
CA THR A 127 -11.18 -1.30 -19.43
C THR A 127 -10.19 -1.27 -20.58
N SER A 128 -10.66 -1.54 -21.79
CA SER A 128 -9.88 -1.29 -23.00
C SER A 128 -9.76 0.21 -23.21
N ALA A 129 -8.54 0.70 -23.44
CA ALA A 129 -8.25 2.10 -23.70
C ALA A 129 -7.24 2.19 -24.84
N TRP A 130 -7.62 2.88 -25.93
CA TRP A 130 -6.86 2.92 -27.19
C TRP A 130 -6.51 1.51 -27.69
N ASP A 131 -5.22 1.15 -27.62
CA ASP A 131 -4.64 -0.09 -28.17
C ASP A 131 -4.17 -1.04 -27.03
N GLY A 132 -4.64 -0.81 -25.80
CA GLY A 132 -4.23 -1.58 -24.62
C GLY A 132 -5.33 -1.73 -23.57
N GLU A 133 -4.97 -2.40 -22.48
CA GLU A 133 -5.84 -2.57 -21.31
C GLU A 133 -5.37 -1.65 -20.18
N LEU A 134 -6.28 -0.84 -19.65
CA LEU A 134 -6.07 -0.03 -18.47
C LEU A 134 -6.76 -0.70 -17.28
N ALA A 135 -6.03 -0.88 -16.19
CA ALA A 135 -6.57 -1.38 -14.93
C ALA A 135 -6.36 -0.36 -13.81
N VAL A 136 -7.42 -0.11 -13.04
CA VAL A 136 -7.40 0.76 -11.86
C VAL A 136 -8.13 0.08 -10.73
N GLY A 137 -7.65 0.25 -9.50
CA GLY A 137 -8.17 -0.53 -8.39
C GLY A 137 -8.10 0.18 -7.05
N PRO A 138 -9.23 0.28 -6.30
CA PRO A 138 -9.18 0.67 -4.91
C PRO A 138 -8.72 -0.50 -4.03
N VAL A 139 -8.12 -0.14 -2.90
CA VAL A 139 -7.80 -1.06 -1.81
C VAL A 139 -8.41 -0.56 -0.52
N ILE A 140 -9.00 -1.46 0.25
CA ILE A 140 -9.47 -1.22 1.61
C ILE A 140 -8.67 -2.12 2.53
N GLY A 141 -8.08 -1.55 3.58
CA GLY A 141 -7.21 -2.25 4.50
C GLY A 141 -7.59 -2.04 5.96
N PHE A 142 -7.47 -3.10 6.75
CA PHE A 142 -7.49 -3.08 8.20
C PHE A 142 -6.09 -3.38 8.70
N LEU A 143 -5.61 -2.59 9.66
CA LEU A 143 -4.30 -2.75 10.27
C LEU A 143 -4.46 -2.79 11.79
N ASN A 144 -4.02 -3.87 12.40
CA ASN A 144 -3.97 -4.03 13.84
C ASN A 144 -2.51 -4.06 14.30
N LYS A 145 -2.09 -2.98 14.97
CA LYS A 145 -0.75 -2.83 15.52
C LYS A 145 -0.78 -2.96 17.03
N SER A 146 -0.01 -3.89 17.58
CA SER A 146 0.11 -4.14 19.01
C SER A 146 1.59 -4.13 19.41
N ILE A 147 1.89 -3.49 20.53
CA ILE A 147 3.24 -3.41 21.10
C ILE A 147 3.15 -3.81 22.57
N ASP A 148 3.95 -4.80 22.96
CA ASP A 148 4.06 -5.20 24.36
C ASP A 148 5.15 -4.38 25.05
N PHE A 149 4.74 -3.29 25.71
CA PHE A 149 5.68 -2.41 26.40
C PHE A 149 6.28 -3.00 27.68
N SER A 150 5.68 -4.06 28.24
CA SER A 150 6.14 -4.68 29.49
C SER A 150 7.50 -5.38 29.36
N LYS A 151 7.89 -5.69 28.11
CA LYS A 151 9.13 -6.37 27.79
C LYS A 151 10.30 -5.43 27.50
N PHE A 152 10.07 -4.11 27.44
CA PHE A 152 11.16 -3.14 27.32
C PHE A 152 11.76 -2.85 28.69
N LYS A 153 13.06 -3.08 28.83
CA LYS A 153 13.83 -2.68 30.01
C LYS A 153 14.55 -1.36 29.72
N PRO A 154 14.35 -0.29 30.54
CA PRO A 154 15.07 0.96 30.35
C PRO A 154 16.56 0.78 30.69
N THR A 155 17.44 1.26 29.80
CA THR A 155 18.91 1.15 29.96
C THR A 155 19.46 2.09 31.04
N GLN A 156 18.68 3.06 31.52
CA GLN A 156 19.06 3.95 32.60
C GLN A 156 17.95 3.99 33.64
N SER A 157 18.22 3.39 34.81
CA SER A 157 17.40 3.58 36.00
C SER A 157 17.57 5.03 36.44
N GLY A 158 16.48 5.79 36.46
CA GLY A 158 16.37 6.94 37.36
C GLY A 158 16.27 6.45 38.80
#